data_AF-A0A916KAC5-F1
#
_entry.id   AF-A0A916KAC5-F1
#
_cell.length_a   1.000
_cell.length_b   1.000
_cell.length_c   1.000
_cell.angle_alpha   90.00
_cell.angle_beta   90.00
_cell.angle_gamma   90.00
#
_symmetry.space_group_name_H-M   'P 1'
#
loop_
_entity.id
_entity.type
_entity.pdbx_description
1 polymer ?
#
loop_
_entity_poly.entity_id
_entity_poly.type
_entity_poly.pdbx_seq_one_letter_code
_entity_poly.pdbx_strand_id
1 'polypeptide(L)'
;MNGLNVWAGHWRRKERGWPLTMSWKVQLIAEAEAAVRHAGNGAELGRAVWALAKIVYAQLEETTPEALLFVRGEPVAHKLTAAFVLPDDAAKLLLELAAGEAEENVKGAADAQAIRTLQKLAVRLIQYTRSLRVGMTIAR
;
A
#
# COMPACT_ATOMS: atom_id res chain seq x y z
N MET A 1 -0.91 -25.27 -28.42
CA MET A 1 -0.42 -25.27 -27.02
C MET A 1 -0.72 -23.90 -26.45
N ASN A 2 -1.80 -23.80 -25.68
CA ASN A 2 -2.33 -22.56 -25.12
C ASN A 2 -1.87 -22.42 -23.67
N GLY A 3 -1.19 -21.31 -23.32
CA GLY A 3 -0.66 -21.10 -21.97
C GLY A 3 -0.46 -19.64 -21.58
N LEU A 4 -1.24 -18.70 -22.15
CA LEU A 4 -1.05 -17.25 -21.94
C LEU A 4 -2.32 -16.50 -21.51
N ASN A 5 -3.25 -17.11 -20.77
CA ASN A 5 -4.47 -16.41 -20.32
C ASN A 5 -5.05 -16.95 -19.00
N VAL A 6 -4.33 -16.80 -17.88
CA VAL A 6 -4.90 -17.12 -16.54
C VAL A 6 -4.90 -15.91 -15.58
N TRP A 7 -4.29 -14.77 -15.93
CA TRP A 7 -4.15 -13.64 -15.00
C TRP A 7 -5.15 -12.49 -15.15
N ALA A 8 -6.07 -12.54 -16.12
CA ALA A 8 -7.01 -11.44 -16.41
C ALA A 8 -8.42 -11.60 -15.79
N GLY A 9 -8.67 -12.66 -15.03
CA GLY A 9 -10.04 -13.11 -14.71
C GLY A 9 -10.70 -12.58 -13.43
N HIS A 10 -9.98 -11.89 -12.53
CA HIS A 10 -10.48 -11.65 -11.16
C HIS A 10 -10.90 -10.21 -10.83
N TRP A 11 -10.94 -9.31 -11.82
CA TRP A 11 -11.38 -7.92 -11.62
C TRP A 11 -12.89 -7.71 -11.82
N ARG A 12 -13.62 -8.73 -12.28
CA ARG A 12 -14.97 -8.55 -12.84
C ARG A 12 -16.14 -8.85 -11.89
N ARG A 13 -16.11 -8.37 -10.63
CA ARG A 13 -17.34 -8.32 -9.79
C ARG A 13 -17.47 -7.03 -8.96
N LYS A 14 -18.38 -6.17 -9.44
CA LYS A 14 -18.91 -4.93 -8.85
C LYS A 14 -17.90 -3.81 -8.65
N GLU A 15 -17.26 -3.39 -9.74
CA GLU A 15 -16.78 -2.02 -9.88
C GLU A 15 -17.99 -1.08 -9.82
N ARG A 16 -18.19 -0.41 -8.67
CA ARG A 16 -18.79 0.92 -8.75
C ARG A 16 -17.82 1.73 -9.59
N GLY A 17 -18.20 2.03 -10.83
CA GLY A 17 -17.34 2.77 -11.76
C GLY A 17 -16.78 4.01 -11.07
N TRP A 18 -15.46 4.03 -10.90
CA TRP A 18 -14.75 5.19 -10.41
C TRP A 18 -15.00 6.33 -11.42
N PRO A 19 -15.48 7.52 -11.01
CA PRO A 19 -15.74 8.61 -11.94
C PRO A 19 -14.53 8.92 -12.82
N LEU A 20 -14.73 9.00 -14.14
CA LEU A 20 -13.69 9.21 -15.17
C LEU A 20 -12.85 10.50 -14.98
N THR A 21 -13.23 11.38 -14.05
CA THR A 21 -12.64 12.70 -13.81
C THR A 21 -11.90 12.80 -12.46
N MET A 22 -11.40 11.70 -11.91
CA MET A 22 -10.57 11.77 -10.71
C MET A 22 -9.10 12.00 -11.05
N SER A 23 -8.40 12.72 -10.17
CA SER A 23 -6.96 12.88 -10.31
C SER A 23 -6.25 11.54 -10.12
N TRP A 24 -5.16 11.34 -10.86
CA TRP A 24 -4.31 10.15 -10.79
C TRP A 24 -3.93 9.76 -9.35
N LYS A 25 -3.62 10.76 -8.52
CA LYS A 25 -3.31 10.59 -7.08
C LYS A 25 -4.48 9.96 -6.30
N VAL A 26 -5.72 10.38 -6.58
CA VAL A 26 -6.91 9.84 -5.90
C VAL A 26 -7.19 8.40 -6.34
N GLN A 27 -6.98 8.10 -7.63
CA GLN A 27 -7.12 6.76 -8.18
C GLN A 27 -6.09 5.78 -7.59
N LEU A 28 -4.80 6.15 -7.55
CA LEU A 28 -3.75 5.30 -6.98
C LEU A 28 -4.03 4.92 -5.52
N ILE A 29 -4.46 5.88 -4.70
CA ILE A 29 -4.83 5.61 -3.30
C ILE A 29 -6.04 4.68 -3.24
N ALA A 30 -7.05 4.91 -4.08
CA ALA A 30 -8.26 4.07 -4.13
C ALA A 30 -7.95 2.61 -4.52
N GLU A 31 -7.07 2.42 -5.51
CA GLU A 31 -6.62 1.10 -5.95
C GLU A 31 -5.78 0.40 -4.88
N ALA A 32 -4.83 1.09 -4.24
CA ALA A 32 -4.06 0.53 -3.14
C ALA A 32 -4.94 0.13 -1.95
N GLU A 33 -5.92 0.97 -1.60
CA GLU A 33 -6.93 0.63 -0.60
C GLU A 33 -7.76 -0.61 -0.97
N ALA A 34 -8.14 -0.73 -2.25
CA ALA A 34 -8.88 -1.88 -2.74
C ALA A 34 -8.02 -3.15 -2.72
N ALA A 35 -6.75 -3.06 -3.12
CA ALA A 35 -5.81 -4.17 -3.08
C ALA A 35 -5.63 -4.71 -1.66
N VAL A 36 -5.53 -3.85 -0.65
CA VAL A 36 -5.50 -4.26 0.77
C VAL A 36 -6.78 -5.01 1.16
N ARG A 37 -7.95 -4.53 0.75
CA ARG A 37 -9.25 -5.15 1.09
C ARG A 37 -9.48 -6.48 0.39
N HIS A 38 -8.89 -6.68 -0.78
CA HIS A 38 -9.11 -7.85 -1.63
C HIS A 38 -7.96 -8.86 -1.61
N ALA A 39 -6.89 -8.61 -0.83
CA ALA A 39 -5.79 -9.55 -0.67
C ALA A 39 -6.30 -10.90 -0.14
N GLY A 40 -6.11 -11.97 -0.93
CA GLY A 40 -6.55 -13.32 -0.61
C GLY A 40 -5.55 -14.11 0.25
N ASN A 41 -4.33 -13.61 0.40
CA ASN A 41 -3.28 -14.23 1.21
C ASN A 41 -2.32 -13.19 1.79
N GLY A 42 -1.47 -13.60 2.73
CA GLY A 42 -0.49 -12.73 3.36
C GLY A 42 0.51 -12.12 2.37
N ALA A 43 0.83 -12.84 1.30
CA ALA A 43 1.75 -12.35 0.27
C ALA A 43 1.19 -11.16 -0.50
N GLU A 44 -0.05 -11.28 -0.95
CA GLU A 44 -0.81 -10.19 -1.59
C GLU A 44 -1.02 -9.02 -0.64
N LEU A 45 -1.31 -9.30 0.63
CA LEU A 45 -1.48 -8.27 1.65
C LEU A 45 -0.18 -7.49 1.85
N GLY A 46 0.96 -8.16 1.96
CA GLY A 46 2.27 -7.52 2.09
C GLY A 46 2.58 -6.57 0.93
N ARG A 47 2.35 -7.01 -0.31
CA ARG A 47 2.54 -6.16 -1.50
C ARG A 47 1.59 -4.95 -1.50
N ALA A 48 0.31 -5.17 -1.16
CA ALA A 48 -0.68 -4.10 -1.13
C ALA A 48 -0.37 -3.06 -0.03
N VAL A 49 0.02 -3.52 1.17
CA VAL A 49 0.44 -2.66 2.28
C VAL A 49 1.69 -1.87 1.91
N TRP A 50 2.65 -2.50 1.25
CA TRP A 50 3.86 -1.83 0.80
C TRP A 50 3.60 -0.76 -0.26
N ALA A 51 2.76 -1.05 -1.26
CA ALA A 51 2.34 -0.06 -2.25
C ALA A 51 1.65 1.14 -1.59
N LEU A 52 0.75 0.87 -0.63
CA LEU A 52 0.10 1.92 0.16
C LEU A 52 1.10 2.74 0.99
N ALA A 53 2.10 2.08 1.58
CA ALA A 53 3.17 2.74 2.33
C ALA A 53 3.96 3.71 1.45
N LYS A 54 4.36 3.30 0.23
CA LYS A 54 5.02 4.20 -0.74
C LYS A 54 4.15 5.40 -1.11
N ILE A 55 2.85 5.19 -1.32
CA ILE A 55 1.92 6.29 -1.62
C ILE A 55 1.82 7.28 -0.45
N VAL A 56 1.73 6.78 0.79
CA VAL A 56 1.71 7.63 2.00
C VAL A 56 3.03 8.40 2.14
N TYR A 57 4.16 7.76 1.85
CA TYR A 57 5.46 8.42 1.83
C TYR A 57 5.51 9.57 0.81
N ALA A 58 5.03 9.35 -0.42
CA ALA A 58 4.96 10.45 -1.40
C ALA A 58 4.10 11.61 -0.92
N GLN A 59 3.02 11.34 -0.18
CA GLN A 59 2.22 12.40 0.40
C GLN A 59 2.96 13.18 1.50
N LEU A 60 3.73 12.49 2.34
CA LEU A 60 4.53 13.11 3.40
C LEU A 60 5.67 13.97 2.88
N GLU A 61 6.29 13.55 1.77
CA GLU A 61 7.42 14.26 1.15
C GLU A 61 6.98 15.24 0.05
N GLU A 62 5.68 15.35 -0.20
CA GLU A 62 5.13 16.14 -1.31
C GLU A 62 5.72 15.77 -2.68
N THR A 63 6.08 14.49 -2.87
CA THR A 63 6.67 13.98 -4.11
C THR A 63 5.60 13.45 -5.07
N THR A 64 5.97 13.33 -6.34
CA THR A 64 5.08 12.77 -7.36
C THR A 64 5.08 11.23 -7.29
N PRO A 65 4.00 10.56 -7.72
CA PRO A 65 3.95 9.10 -7.76
C PRO A 65 5.07 8.48 -8.60
N GLU A 66 5.54 9.15 -9.65
CA GLU A 66 6.63 8.68 -10.52
C GLU A 66 7.96 8.68 -9.79
N ALA A 67 8.18 9.64 -8.88
CA ALA A 67 9.38 9.68 -8.06
C ALA A 67 9.51 8.43 -7.17
N LEU A 68 8.39 7.81 -6.78
CA LEU A 68 8.38 6.58 -5.96
C LEU A 68 9.05 5.37 -6.63
N LEU A 69 9.19 5.38 -7.95
CA LEU A 69 9.88 4.33 -8.70
C LEU A 69 11.39 4.31 -8.39
N PHE A 70 11.95 5.45 -7.98
CA PHE A 70 13.39 5.61 -7.74
C PHE A 70 13.74 5.66 -6.24
N VAL A 71 12.73 5.73 -5.37
CA VAL A 71 12.94 5.73 -3.92
C VAL A 71 13.17 4.30 -3.45
N ARG A 72 14.34 4.08 -2.83
CA ARG A 72 14.68 2.82 -2.14
C ARG A 72 13.73 2.56 -0.97
N GLY A 73 13.52 1.29 -0.65
CA GLY A 73 12.60 0.89 0.41
C GLY A 73 12.99 1.37 1.80
N GLU A 74 14.28 1.32 2.17
CA GLU A 74 14.70 1.66 3.54
C GLU A 74 14.36 3.12 3.94
N PRO A 75 14.63 4.15 3.11
CA PRO A 75 14.16 5.51 3.38
C PRO A 75 12.66 5.62 3.65
N VAL A 76 11.83 4.87 2.89
CA VAL A 76 10.38 4.84 3.05
C VAL A 76 10.02 4.24 4.41
N ALA A 77 10.58 3.08 4.74
CA ALA A 77 10.32 2.41 6.01
C ALA A 77 10.75 3.24 7.22
N HIS A 78 11.92 3.88 7.17
CA HIS A 78 12.39 4.75 8.24
C HIS A 78 11.49 5.96 8.44
N LYS A 79 11.12 6.64 7.35
CA LYS A 79 10.26 7.84 7.43
C LYS A 79 8.90 7.49 8.03
N LEU A 80 8.29 6.41 7.56
CA LEU A 80 6.98 5.98 8.03
C LEU A 80 7.03 5.49 9.49
N THR A 81 8.08 4.77 9.87
CA THR A 81 8.27 4.34 11.26
C THR A 81 8.31 5.53 12.21
N ALA A 82 9.06 6.58 11.84
CA ALA A 82 9.15 7.81 12.61
C ALA A 82 7.82 8.60 12.60
N ALA A 83 7.21 8.78 11.43
CA ALA A 83 5.99 9.58 11.28
C ALA A 83 4.77 8.98 12.00
N PHE A 84 4.67 7.65 12.05
CA PHE A 84 3.53 6.97 12.63
C PHE A 84 3.76 6.44 14.05
N VAL A 85 5.00 6.52 14.56
CA VAL A 85 5.41 5.89 15.83
C VAL A 85 4.94 4.43 15.85
N LEU A 86 5.46 3.67 14.89
CA LEU A 86 5.05 2.27 14.72
C LEU A 86 5.59 1.41 15.88
N PRO A 87 4.80 0.46 16.39
CA PRO A 87 5.31 -0.60 17.25
C PRO A 87 6.43 -1.39 16.55
N ASP A 88 7.37 -1.95 17.33
CA ASP A 88 8.56 -2.62 16.81
C ASP A 88 8.25 -3.74 15.81
N ASP A 89 7.17 -4.50 16.02
CA ASP A 89 6.75 -5.57 15.12
C ASP A 89 6.28 -5.02 13.76
N ALA A 90 5.54 -3.92 13.76
CA ALA A 90 5.11 -3.25 12.54
C ALA A 90 6.26 -2.55 11.81
N ALA A 91 7.17 -1.91 12.56
CA ALA A 91 8.37 -1.28 12.00
C ALA A 91 9.29 -2.32 11.34
N LYS A 92 9.50 -3.47 12.01
CA LYS A 92 10.28 -4.58 11.48
C LYS A 92 9.66 -5.15 10.21
N LEU A 93 8.35 -5.41 10.20
CA LEU A 93 7.65 -5.89 9.00
C LEU A 93 7.75 -4.90 7.85
N LEU A 94 7.67 -3.59 8.12
CA LEU A 94 7.81 -2.57 7.09
C LEU A 94 9.23 -2.52 6.52
N LEU A 95 10.26 -2.71 7.36
CA LEU A 95 11.65 -2.84 6.93
C LEU A 95 11.89 -4.13 6.13
N GLU A 96 11.28 -5.25 6.53
CA GLU A 96 11.34 -6.51 5.77
C GLU A 96 10.68 -6.37 4.38
N LEU A 97 9.54 -5.68 4.30
CA LEU A 97 8.89 -5.36 3.03
C LEU A 97 9.75 -4.44 2.17
N ALA A 98 10.39 -3.43 2.77
CA ALA A 98 11.33 -2.54 2.11
C ALA A 98 12.53 -3.27 1.53
N ALA A 99 13.14 -4.16 2.32
CA ALA A 99 14.25 -5.00 1.87
C ALA A 99 13.82 -5.99 0.77
N GLY A 100 12.55 -6.41 0.79
CA GLY A 100 11.93 -7.31 -0.17
C GLY A 100 11.50 -6.66 -1.49
N GLU A 101 11.72 -5.36 -1.71
CA GLU A 101 11.35 -4.65 -2.95
C GLU A 101 11.98 -5.20 -4.25
N ALA A 102 12.93 -6.15 -4.18
CA ALA A 102 13.68 -6.62 -5.35
C ALA A 102 13.38 -8.03 -5.86
N GLU A 103 12.88 -9.01 -5.09
CA GLU A 103 12.70 -10.38 -5.64
C GLU A 103 11.83 -11.29 -4.76
N GLU A 104 10.66 -11.66 -5.29
CA GLU A 104 9.77 -12.81 -4.98
C GLU A 104 9.43 -13.26 -3.55
N ASN A 105 10.09 -12.80 -2.48
CA ASN A 105 9.88 -13.34 -1.15
C ASN A 105 8.97 -12.47 -0.29
N VAL A 106 7.67 -12.53 -0.57
CA VAL A 106 6.68 -12.35 0.51
C VAL A 106 6.54 -13.64 1.32
N LYS A 107 7.68 -14.19 1.77
CA LYS A 107 7.71 -15.26 2.77
C LYS A 107 7.35 -14.74 4.17
N GLY A 108 7.44 -13.41 4.38
CA GLY A 108 7.27 -12.76 5.69
C GLY A 108 5.85 -12.74 6.26
N ALA A 109 4.81 -13.04 5.46
CA ALA A 109 3.42 -13.01 5.92
C ALA A 109 2.76 -14.39 5.93
N ALA A 110 3.55 -15.47 6.07
CA ALA A 110 3.02 -16.82 6.22
C ALA A 110 2.43 -17.06 7.62
N ASP A 111 2.86 -16.29 8.62
CA ASP A 111 2.37 -16.42 9.99
C ASP A 111 1.15 -15.52 10.26
N ALA A 112 0.22 -16.01 11.09
CA ALA A 112 -1.02 -15.32 11.39
C ALA A 112 -0.82 -14.00 12.16
N GLN A 113 0.34 -13.81 12.81
CA GLN A 113 0.64 -12.62 13.58
C GLN A 113 1.10 -11.49 12.66
N ALA A 114 1.99 -11.76 11.72
CA ALA A 114 2.43 -10.88 10.66
C ALA A 114 1.24 -10.40 9.82
N ILE A 115 0.32 -11.30 9.46
CA ILE A 115 -0.93 -10.91 8.77
C ILE A 115 -1.73 -9.90 9.61
N ARG A 116 -1.92 -10.15 10.91
CA ARG A 116 -2.63 -9.22 11.80
C ARG A 116 -1.91 -7.88 11.94
N THR A 117 -0.59 -7.88 12.05
CA THR A 117 0.20 -6.65 12.14
C THR A 117 0.15 -5.88 10.82
N LEU A 118 0.22 -6.54 9.67
CA LEU A 118 0.01 -5.94 8.35
C LEU A 118 -1.39 -5.33 8.21
N GLN A 119 -2.44 -6.02 8.66
CA GLN A 119 -3.81 -5.48 8.65
C GLN A 119 -3.92 -4.20 9.50
N LYS A 120 -3.34 -4.20 10.71
CA LYS A 120 -3.33 -3.01 11.58
C LYS A 120 -2.56 -1.86 10.94
N LEU A 121 -1.39 -2.14 10.35
CA LEU A 121 -0.60 -1.15 9.64
C LEU A 121 -1.40 -0.58 8.46
N ALA A 122 -2.05 -1.43 7.67
CA ALA A 122 -2.89 -1.02 6.56
C ALA A 122 -4.00 -0.08 7.02
N VAL A 123 -4.74 -0.42 8.07
CA VAL A 123 -5.80 0.44 8.64
C VAL A 123 -5.25 1.82 8.99
N ARG A 124 -4.07 1.88 9.63
CA ARG A 124 -3.44 3.15 10.04
C ARG A 124 -3.02 3.99 8.84
N LEU A 125 -2.42 3.38 7.82
CA LEU A 125 -2.06 4.05 6.57
C LEU A 125 -3.29 4.56 5.81
N ILE A 126 -4.37 3.78 5.75
CA ILE A 126 -5.65 4.18 5.14
C ILE A 126 -6.29 5.35 5.90
N GLN A 127 -6.27 5.32 7.23
CA GLN A 127 -6.79 6.43 8.04
C GLN A 127 -6.04 7.73 7.73
N TYR A 128 -4.73 7.65 7.54
CA TYR A 128 -3.89 8.80 7.19
C TYR A 128 -4.19 9.35 5.79
N THR A 129 -4.27 8.49 4.77
CA THR A 129 -4.61 8.96 3.41
C THR A 129 -5.97 9.65 3.37
N ARG A 130 -6.91 9.22 4.22
CA ARG A 130 -8.24 9.83 4.37
C ARG A 130 -8.22 11.12 5.16
N SER A 131 -7.48 11.21 6.27
CA SER A 131 -7.39 12.44 7.07
C SER A 131 -6.81 13.60 6.26
N LEU A 132 -5.80 13.32 5.42
CA LEU A 132 -5.25 14.31 4.50
C LEU A 132 -6.27 14.80 3.45
N ARG A 133 -7.13 13.91 2.92
CA ARG A 133 -8.20 14.32 2.00
C ARG A 133 -9.22 15.25 2.67
N VAL A 134 -9.60 14.96 3.91
CA VAL A 134 -10.56 15.77 4.65
C VAL A 134 -9.94 17.13 5.03
N GLY A 135 -8.68 17.16 5.47
CA GLY A 135 -7.96 18.40 5.75
C GLY A 135 -7.82 19.33 4.53
N MET A 136 -7.60 18.76 3.34
CA MET A 136 -7.60 19.53 2.08
C MET A 136 -8.97 20.08 1.68
N THR A 137 -10.07 19.50 2.18
CA THR A 137 -11.43 19.91 1.81
C THR A 137 -11.92 21.09 2.65
N ILE A 138 -11.39 21.27 3.86
CA ILE A 138 -11.79 22.34 4.80
C ILE A 138 -11.00 23.64 4.55
N ALA A 139 -9.86 23.59 3.86
CA ALA A 139 -9.04 24.75 3.54
C ALA A 139 -9.47 25.52 2.26
N ARG A 140 -10.77 25.49 1.92
CA ARG A 140 -11.35 26.25 0.80
C ARG A 140 -12.27 27.36 1.28
#